data_AF-A0A0F7XXV5-F1
#
_entry.id   AF-A0A0F7XXV5-F1
#
_cell.length_a   1.000
_cell.length_b   1.000
_cell.length_c   1.000
_cell.angle_alpha   90.00
_cell.angle_beta   90.00
_cell.angle_gamma   90.00
#
_symmetry.space_group_name_H-M   'P 1'
#
loop_
_entity.id
_entity.type
_entity.pdbx_description
1 polymer ?
#
loop_
_entity_poly.entity_id
_entity_poly.type
_entity_poly.pdbx_seq_one_letter_code
_entity_poly.pdbx_strand_id
1 'polypeptide(L)'
;MQGPARKIVQAVLYEAIAVAVLSPAIALVYDNGLAHAGALSLMLSASALAWNVVYNYLFEFWERRQPKRVRTLGRRLLHSAGFEGGLVLLLVPLVAWWLQISWWAALVTDLGLFVFFFFYALVFQWAFDRVFDVPVSAQGEVSAEACAGRG
;
A
#
# COMPACT_ATOMS: atom_id res chain seq x y z
N MET A 1 7.15 18.14 17.06
CA MET A 1 5.71 18.43 16.85
C MET A 1 4.93 17.14 17.09
N GLN A 2 4.10 17.06 18.13
CA GLN A 2 3.39 15.83 18.50
C GLN A 2 1.88 16.01 18.23
N GLY A 3 1.19 14.92 17.85
CA GLY A 3 -0.27 14.91 17.64
C GLY A 3 -0.73 15.03 16.17
N PRO A 4 -1.99 15.45 15.91
CA PRO A 4 -2.62 15.40 14.57
C PRO A 4 -1.91 16.27 13.53
N ALA A 5 -1.26 17.37 13.94
CA ALA A 5 -0.45 18.21 13.07
C ALA A 5 0.71 17.46 12.40
N ARG A 6 1.36 16.52 13.12
CA ARG A 6 2.43 15.67 12.53
C ARG A 6 1.86 14.80 11.43
N LYS A 7 0.70 14.18 11.66
CA LYS A 7 0.03 13.31 10.67
C LYS A 7 -0.38 14.08 9.42
N ILE A 8 -0.87 15.31 9.59
CA ILE A 8 -1.25 16.17 8.46
C ILE A 8 -0.01 16.58 7.67
N VAL A 9 1.05 17.05 8.32
CA VAL A 9 2.31 17.42 7.64
C VAL A 9 2.92 16.21 6.94
N GLN A 10 2.91 15.05 7.59
CA GLN A 10 3.38 13.80 7.02
C GLN A 10 2.58 13.42 5.77
N ALA A 11 1.25 13.43 5.85
CA ALA A 11 0.38 13.10 4.71
C ALA A 11 0.56 14.10 3.57
N VAL A 12 0.62 15.40 3.85
CA VAL A 12 0.78 16.44 2.83
C VAL A 12 2.14 16.34 2.15
N LEU A 13 3.24 16.14 2.90
CA LEU A 13 4.57 15.97 2.32
C LEU A 13 4.67 14.67 1.51
N TYR A 14 4.09 13.59 2.03
CA TYR A 14 4.08 12.30 1.34
C TYR A 14 3.35 12.38 0.00
N GLU A 15 2.16 12.98 -0.02
CA GLU A 15 1.38 13.18 -1.24
C GLU A 15 2.06 14.16 -2.20
N ALA A 16 2.59 15.28 -1.71
CA ALA A 16 3.25 16.28 -2.55
C ALA A 16 4.48 15.71 -3.29
N ILE A 17 5.33 14.96 -2.59
CA ILE A 17 6.50 14.34 -3.19
C ILE A 17 6.09 13.20 -4.12
N ALA A 18 5.09 12.39 -3.74
CA ALA A 18 4.56 11.33 -4.59
C ALA A 18 4.05 11.90 -5.92
N VAL A 19 3.22 12.95 -5.89
CA VAL A 19 2.70 13.62 -7.09
C VAL A 19 3.84 14.24 -7.90
N ALA A 20 4.81 14.91 -7.26
CA ALA A 20 5.93 15.55 -7.95
C ALA A 20 6.84 14.56 -8.70
N VAL A 21 6.99 13.33 -8.20
CA VAL A 21 7.82 12.29 -8.85
C VAL A 21 7.02 11.45 -9.82
N LEU A 22 5.80 11.05 -9.45
CA LEU A 22 4.99 10.14 -10.24
C LEU A 22 4.44 10.82 -11.51
N SER A 23 4.06 12.10 -11.42
CA SER A 23 3.51 12.85 -12.56
C SER A 23 4.47 12.93 -13.75
N PRO A 24 5.74 13.37 -13.61
CA PRO A 24 6.68 13.36 -14.72
C PRO A 24 7.06 11.95 -15.14
N ALA A 25 7.18 10.99 -14.22
CA ALA A 25 7.51 9.61 -14.57
C ALA A 25 6.46 8.99 -15.50
N ILE A 26 5.17 9.14 -15.19
CA ILE A 26 4.09 8.63 -16.02
C ILE A 26 3.98 9.41 -17.33
N ALA A 27 4.13 10.74 -17.31
CA ALA A 27 4.09 11.55 -18.52
C ALA A 27 5.21 11.18 -19.50
N LEU A 28 6.43 10.93 -19.02
CA LEU A 28 7.56 10.53 -19.86
C LEU A 28 7.40 9.12 -20.45
N VAL A 29 6.76 8.20 -19.73
CA VAL A 29 6.63 6.80 -20.15
C VAL A 29 5.41 6.59 -21.06
N TYR A 30 4.32 7.31 -20.82
CA TYR A 30 3.03 7.03 -21.45
C TYR A 30 2.42 8.20 -22.23
N ASP A 31 3.08 9.37 -22.28
CA ASP A 31 2.62 10.59 -22.97
C ASP A 31 1.18 11.01 -22.60
N ASN A 32 0.71 10.55 -21.44
CA ASN A 32 -0.64 10.71 -20.93
C ASN A 32 -0.68 11.81 -19.86
N GLY A 33 -1.70 12.68 -19.92
CA GLY A 33 -1.84 13.80 -18.99
C GLY A 33 -2.11 13.41 -17.53
N LEU A 34 -1.78 14.32 -16.60
CA LEU A 34 -1.98 14.19 -15.15
C LEU A 34 -3.40 13.71 -14.75
N ALA A 35 -4.44 14.21 -15.41
CA ALA A 35 -5.81 13.82 -15.15
C ALA A 35 -6.09 12.34 -15.49
N HIS A 36 -5.42 11.79 -16.51
CA HIS A 36 -5.56 10.39 -16.91
C HIS A 36 -4.93 9.44 -15.89
N ALA A 37 -3.77 9.82 -15.32
CA ALA A 37 -3.10 9.06 -14.27
C ALA A 37 -3.87 9.12 -12.95
N GLY A 38 -4.41 10.29 -12.59
CA GLY A 38 -5.25 10.46 -11.40
C GLY A 38 -6.54 9.64 -11.48
N ALA A 39 -7.22 9.66 -12.63
CA ALA A 39 -8.41 8.84 -12.85
C ALA A 39 -8.12 7.34 -12.75
N LEU A 40 -7.01 6.86 -13.33
CA LEU A 40 -6.57 5.47 -13.20
C LEU A 40 -6.35 5.09 -11.74
N SER A 41 -5.63 5.90 -10.96
CA SER A 41 -5.39 5.64 -9.54
C SER A 41 -6.68 5.53 -8.73
N LEU A 42 -7.65 6.42 -8.98
CA LEU A 42 -8.97 6.35 -8.34
C LEU A 42 -9.73 5.08 -8.73
N MET A 43 -9.70 4.69 -10.01
CA MET A 43 -10.31 3.45 -10.48
C MET A 43 -9.67 2.22 -9.84
N LEU A 44 -8.33 2.14 -9.80
CA LEU A 44 -7.60 1.05 -9.16
C LEU A 44 -7.91 0.96 -7.67
N SER A 45 -7.94 2.10 -6.97
CA SER A 45 -8.29 2.17 -5.55
C SER A 45 -9.72 1.68 -5.28
N ALA A 46 -10.69 2.15 -6.06
CA ALA A 46 -12.08 1.73 -5.94
C ALA A 46 -12.24 0.22 -6.25
N SER A 47 -11.60 -0.26 -7.30
CA SER A 47 -11.56 -1.66 -7.70
C SER A 47 -10.93 -2.55 -6.63
N ALA A 48 -9.81 -2.13 -6.03
CA ALA A 48 -9.16 -2.86 -4.95
C ALA A 48 -10.03 -2.93 -3.70
N LEU A 49 -10.70 -1.83 -3.33
CA LEU A 49 -11.64 -1.79 -2.21
C LEU A 49 -12.83 -2.73 -2.45
N ALA A 50 -13.41 -2.68 -3.65
CA ALA A 50 -14.51 -3.55 -4.04
C ALA A 50 -14.10 -5.03 -4.01
N TRP A 51 -12.93 -5.36 -4.57
CA TRP A 51 -12.40 -6.72 -4.53
C TRP A 51 -12.15 -7.20 -3.10
N ASN A 52 -11.61 -6.34 -2.23
CA ASN A 52 -11.36 -6.68 -0.83
C ASN A 52 -12.66 -7.10 -0.12
N VAL A 53 -13.73 -6.31 -0.28
CA VAL A 53 -15.05 -6.64 0.29
C VAL A 53 -15.61 -7.93 -0.29
N VAL A 54 -15.57 -8.10 -1.62
CA VAL A 54 -16.10 -9.29 -2.32
C VAL A 54 -15.33 -10.55 -1.93
N TYR A 55 -14.00 -10.48 -1.90
CA TYR A 55 -13.13 -11.60 -1.56
C TYR A 55 -13.33 -12.02 -0.11
N ASN A 56 -13.37 -11.07 0.83
CA ASN A 56 -13.64 -11.36 2.24
C ASN A 56 -15.01 -12.04 2.41
N TYR A 57 -16.04 -11.54 1.73
CA TYR A 57 -17.37 -12.14 1.78
C TYR A 57 -17.41 -13.56 1.20
N LEU A 58 -16.80 -13.77 0.03
CA LEU A 58 -16.68 -15.10 -0.61
C LEU A 58 -15.90 -16.07 0.27
N PHE A 59 -14.80 -15.61 0.87
CA PHE A 59 -13.95 -16.44 1.71
C PHE A 59 -14.64 -16.82 3.02
N GLU A 60 -15.34 -15.87 3.67
CA GLU A 60 -16.17 -16.17 4.84
C GLU A 60 -17.28 -17.16 4.50
N PHE A 61 -17.96 -16.98 3.37
CA PHE A 61 -19.01 -17.89 2.92
C PHE A 61 -18.48 -19.29 2.64
N TRP A 62 -17.28 -19.39 2.07
CA TRP A 62 -16.58 -20.66 1.88
C TRP A 62 -16.17 -21.28 3.23
N GLU A 63 -15.61 -20.51 4.17
CA GLU A 63 -15.25 -21.00 5.50
C GLU A 63 -16.46 -21.52 6.28
N ARG A 64 -17.61 -20.85 6.18
CA ARG A 64 -18.87 -21.27 6.82
C ARG A 64 -19.35 -22.64 6.35
N ARG A 65 -18.99 -23.05 5.13
CA ARG A 65 -19.33 -24.37 4.56
C ARG A 65 -18.34 -25.48 4.92
N GLN A 66 -17.22 -25.17 5.58
CA GLN A 66 -16.21 -26.17 5.90
C GLN A 66 -16.47 -26.83 7.27
N PRO A 67 -16.51 -28.18 7.35
CA PRO A 67 -16.88 -28.92 8.56
C PRO A 67 -15.82 -28.89 9.68
N LYS A 68 -14.57 -28.52 9.39
CA LYS A 68 -13.49 -28.36 10.39
C LYS A 68 -13.08 -26.89 10.48
N ARG A 69 -13.28 -26.26 11.64
CA ARG A 69 -12.93 -24.86 11.97
C ARG A 69 -11.47 -24.69 12.45
N VAL A 70 -10.56 -25.59 12.09
CA VAL A 70 -9.15 -25.47 12.48
C VAL A 70 -8.43 -24.62 11.42
N ARG A 71 -7.88 -23.47 11.83
CA ARG A 71 -7.06 -22.58 10.98
C ARG A 71 -5.73 -23.26 10.65
N THR A 72 -5.72 -24.13 9.65
CA THR A 72 -4.49 -24.71 9.11
C THR A 72 -3.71 -23.65 8.30
N LEU A 73 -2.37 -23.73 8.33
CA LEU A 73 -1.50 -22.83 7.55
C LEU A 73 -1.86 -22.82 6.06
N GLY A 74 -2.29 -23.97 5.51
CA GLY A 74 -2.76 -24.07 4.13
C GLY A 74 -3.97 -23.18 3.79
N ARG A 75 -4.91 -22.97 4.74
CA ARG A 75 -6.03 -22.04 4.52
C ARG A 75 -5.59 -20.59 4.49
N ARG A 76 -4.58 -20.23 5.29
CA ARG A 76 -4.00 -18.88 5.29
C ARG A 76 -3.27 -18.60 3.98
N LEU A 77 -2.48 -19.56 3.50
CA LEU A 77 -1.80 -19.45 2.21
C LEU A 77 -2.80 -19.37 1.05
N LEU A 78 -3.86 -20.20 1.07
CA LEU A 78 -4.91 -20.15 0.05
C LEU A 78 -5.64 -18.80 0.06
N HIS A 79 -5.92 -18.25 1.24
CA HIS A 79 -6.54 -16.94 1.39
C HIS A 79 -5.64 -15.83 0.83
N SER A 80 -4.40 -15.75 1.30
CA SER A 80 -3.47 -14.70 0.85
C SER A 80 -3.15 -14.83 -0.64
N ALA A 81 -2.91 -16.04 -1.14
CA ALA A 81 -2.64 -16.25 -2.56
C ALA A 81 -3.87 -15.98 -3.45
N GLY A 82 -5.08 -16.33 -2.99
CA GLY A 82 -6.30 -16.04 -3.72
C GLY A 82 -6.69 -14.57 -3.70
N PHE A 83 -6.45 -13.87 -2.59
CA PHE A 83 -6.66 -12.44 -2.46
C PHE A 83 -5.74 -11.68 -3.43
N GLU A 84 -4.44 -11.95 -3.33
CA GLU A 84 -3.41 -11.28 -4.12
C GLU A 84 -3.56 -11.63 -5.61
N GLY A 85 -3.69 -12.91 -5.93
CA GLY A 85 -3.87 -13.36 -7.30
C GLY A 85 -5.16 -12.83 -7.94
N GLY A 86 -6.25 -12.79 -7.18
CA GLY A 86 -7.51 -12.21 -7.65
C GLY A 86 -7.43 -10.70 -7.90
N LEU A 87 -6.69 -9.98 -7.05
CA LEU A 87 -6.39 -8.56 -7.24
C LEU A 87 -5.62 -8.32 -8.53
N VAL A 88 -4.55 -9.07 -8.77
CA VAL A 88 -3.76 -8.96 -10.02
C VAL A 88 -4.63 -9.25 -11.24
N LEU A 89 -5.45 -10.32 -11.19
CA LEU A 89 -6.36 -10.67 -12.28
C LEU A 89 -7.44 -9.60 -12.55
N LEU A 90 -7.77 -8.77 -11.57
CA LEU A 90 -8.73 -7.69 -11.72
C LEU A 90 -8.07 -6.38 -12.17
N LEU A 91 -6.92 -6.03 -11.59
CA LEU A 91 -6.24 -4.76 -11.83
C LEU A 91 -5.43 -4.76 -13.12
N VAL A 92 -4.69 -5.83 -13.44
CA VAL A 92 -3.85 -5.89 -14.66
C VAL A 92 -4.67 -5.66 -15.94
N PRO A 93 -5.81 -6.33 -16.20
CA PRO A 93 -6.60 -6.06 -17.40
C PRO A 93 -7.20 -4.65 -17.40
N LEU A 94 -7.54 -4.11 -16.23
CA LEU A 94 -8.04 -2.74 -16.10
C LEU A 94 -6.97 -1.71 -16.49
N VAL A 95 -5.73 -1.87 -16.01
CA VAL A 95 -4.58 -1.04 -16.38
C VAL A 95 -4.24 -1.18 -17.86
N ALA A 96 -4.18 -2.41 -18.36
CA ALA A 96 -3.90 -2.70 -19.76
C ALA A 96 -4.91 -2.02 -20.69
N TRP A 97 -6.20 -2.10 -20.34
CA TRP A 97 -7.27 -1.45 -21.08
C TRP A 97 -7.21 0.07 -20.97
N TRP A 98 -6.93 0.63 -19.79
CA TRP A 98 -6.90 2.09 -19.61
C TRP A 98 -5.73 2.75 -20.33
N LEU A 99 -4.53 2.19 -20.19
CA LEU A 99 -3.30 2.73 -20.79
C LEU A 99 -3.07 2.23 -22.23
N GLN A 100 -3.93 1.36 -22.75
CA GLN A 100 -3.80 0.73 -24.08
C GLN A 100 -2.45 0.03 -24.26
N ILE A 101 -1.98 -0.65 -23.21
CA ILE A 101 -0.71 -1.37 -23.19
C ILE A 101 -0.93 -2.88 -23.15
N SER A 102 0.11 -3.64 -23.50
CA SER A 102 0.07 -5.10 -23.40
C SER A 102 -0.12 -5.55 -21.94
N TRP A 103 -0.69 -6.74 -21.73
CA TRP A 103 -0.92 -7.30 -20.39
C TRP A 103 0.38 -7.46 -19.60
N TRP A 104 1.48 -7.79 -20.31
CA TRP A 104 2.81 -7.86 -19.73
C TRP A 104 3.31 -6.49 -19.27
N ALA A 105 3.16 -5.46 -20.11
CA ALA A 105 3.52 -4.10 -19.75
C ALA A 105 2.68 -3.56 -18.57
N ALA A 106 1.38 -3.89 -18.53
CA ALA A 106 0.51 -3.54 -17.41
C ALA A 106 0.96 -4.19 -16.10
N LEU A 107 1.28 -5.49 -16.12
CA LEU A 107 1.78 -6.21 -14.95
C LEU A 107 3.13 -5.64 -14.48
N VAL A 108 4.06 -5.37 -15.41
CA VAL A 108 5.36 -4.76 -15.08
C VAL A 108 5.19 -3.34 -14.52
N THR A 109 4.23 -2.57 -15.05
CA THR A 109 3.94 -1.23 -14.55
C THR A 109 3.37 -1.28 -13.15
N ASP A 110 2.41 -2.17 -12.91
CA ASP A 110 1.79 -2.33 -11.59
C ASP A 110 2.83 -2.78 -10.55
N LEU A 111 3.67 -3.76 -10.91
CA LEU A 111 4.77 -4.21 -10.06
C LEU A 111 5.83 -3.11 -9.84
N GLY A 112 6.16 -2.36 -10.88
CA GLY A 112 7.12 -1.25 -10.81
C GLY A 112 6.63 -0.13 -9.89
N LEU A 113 5.37 0.24 -10.01
CA LEU A 113 4.72 1.20 -9.11
C LEU A 113 4.66 0.68 -7.68
N PHE A 114 4.26 -0.58 -7.48
CA PHE A 114 4.22 -1.20 -6.16
C PHE A 114 5.60 -1.17 -5.49
N VAL A 115 6.63 -1.62 -6.19
CA VAL A 115 8.02 -1.63 -5.68
C VAL A 115 8.51 -0.21 -5.41
N PHE A 116 8.26 0.73 -6.33
CA PHE A 116 8.61 2.14 -6.15
C PHE A 116 7.96 2.73 -4.89
N PHE A 117 6.65 2.59 -4.74
CA PHE A 117 5.91 3.10 -3.58
C PHE A 117 6.32 2.41 -2.28
N PHE A 118 6.64 1.12 -2.32
CA PHE A 118 7.16 0.39 -1.16
C PHE A 118 8.47 0.98 -0.65
N PHE A 119 9.46 1.16 -1.53
CA PHE A 119 10.73 1.76 -1.15
C PHE A 119 10.58 3.25 -0.80
N TYR A 120 9.76 3.98 -1.55
CA TYR A 120 9.45 5.38 -1.27
C TYR A 120 8.86 5.56 0.13
N ALA A 121 7.87 4.75 0.51
CA ALA A 121 7.26 4.79 1.83
C ALA A 121 8.28 4.48 2.93
N LEU A 122 9.15 3.50 2.72
CA LEU A 122 10.20 3.15 3.69
C LEU A 122 11.20 4.31 3.88
N VAL A 123 11.73 4.85 2.78
CA VAL A 123 12.70 5.96 2.81
C VAL A 123 12.06 7.22 3.39
N PHE A 124 10.83 7.55 2.97
CA PHE A 124 10.10 8.69 3.50
C PHE A 124 9.85 8.56 4.99
N GLN A 125 9.36 7.39 5.44
CA GLN A 125 9.13 7.13 6.86
C GLN A 125 10.43 7.26 7.67
N TRP A 126 11.52 6.67 7.18
CA TRP A 126 12.84 6.77 7.81
C TRP A 126 13.36 8.21 7.86
N ALA A 127 13.28 8.96 6.76
CA ALA A 127 13.72 10.35 6.70
C ALA A 127 12.86 11.26 7.59
N PHE A 128 11.54 11.06 7.57
CA PHE A 128 10.59 11.83 8.38
C PHE A 128 10.83 11.58 9.87
N ASP A 129 11.02 10.32 10.28
CA ASP A 129 11.30 9.97 11.67
C ASP A 129 12.67 10.49 12.14
N ARG A 130 13.65 10.63 11.24
CA ARG A 130 14.96 11.22 11.54
C ARG A 130 14.93 12.75 11.67
N VAL A 131 14.01 13.43 10.96
CA VAL A 131 13.87 14.90 10.99
C VAL A 131 12.92 15.37 12.09
N PHE A 132 11.86 14.61 12.38
CA PHE A 132 10.79 15.00 13.32
C PHE A 132 10.77 14.20 14.63
N ASP A 133 11.81 13.39 14.86
CA ASP A 133 11.94 12.42 15.95
C ASP A 133 10.87 11.32 15.93
N VAL A 134 11.22 10.14 16.44
CA VAL A 134 10.29 9.00 16.53
C VAL A 134 9.08 9.37 17.39
N PRO A 135 7.88 8.83 17.11
CA PRO A 135 6.71 9.03 17.96
C PRO A 135 7.02 8.62 19.41
N VAL A 136 6.46 9.32 20.40
CA VAL A 136 6.69 9.02 21.85
C VAL A 136 6.36 7.54 22.19
N SER A 137 5.48 6.89 21.42
CA SER A 137 5.16 5.46 21.56
C SER A 137 6.30 4.51 21.16
N ALA A 138 7.30 4.98 20.40
CA ALA A 138 8.50 4.24 20.01
C ALA A 138 9.75 4.71 20.77
N GLN A 139 9.62 5.75 21.61
CA GLN A 139 10.64 6.15 22.59
C GLN A 139 10.53 5.20 23.79
N GLY A 140 10.91 3.94 23.59
CA GLY A 140 10.96 2.94 24.65
C GLY A 140 11.86 3.40 25.80
N GLU A 141 11.33 3.33 27.02
CA GLU A 141 11.95 2.74 28.23
C GLU A 141 13.41 3.07 28.65
N VAL A 142 14.17 3.94 27.98
CA VAL A 142 15.58 4.21 28.37
C VAL A 142 15.68 5.10 29.62
N SER A 143 14.61 5.79 30.03
CA SER A 143 14.65 6.66 31.22
C SER A 143 14.47 5.89 32.55
N ALA A 144 13.95 4.67 32.53
CA ALA A 144 13.67 3.92 33.77
C ALA A 144 14.90 3.21 34.35
N GLU A 145 15.82 2.70 33.51
CA GLU A 145 17.06 2.06 33.98
C GLU A 145 18.09 3.05 34.53
N ALA A 146 18.12 4.29 34.01
CA ALA A 146 19.08 5.30 34.49
C ALA A 146 18.80 5.80 35.93
N CYS A 147 17.56 5.67 36.41
CA CYS A 147 17.20 5.96 37.80
C CYS A 147 17.36 4.77 38.76
N ALA A 148 17.48 3.54 38.25
CA ALA A 148 17.62 2.33 39.06
C ALA A 148 19.09 1.98 39.41
N GLY A 149 20.07 2.62 38.76
CA GLY A 149 21.50 2.34 38.91
C GLY A 149 22.27 3.15 39.95
N ARG A 150 21.61 3.86 40.87
CA ARG A 150 22.26 4.51 42.03
C ARG A 150 21.66 3.97 43.33
N GLY A 151 21.95 2.70 43.62
CA GLY A 151 21.85 2.11 44.95
C GLY A 151 23.22 2.04 45.59
#